data_AF-A0A485LBS0-F1
#
_entry.id   AF-A0A485LBS0-F1
#
_cell.length_a   1.000
_cell.length_b   1.000
_cell.length_c   1.000
_cell.angle_alpha   90.00
_cell.angle_beta   90.00
_cell.angle_gamma   90.00
#
_symmetry.space_group_name_H-M   'P 1'
#
loop_
_entity.id
_entity.type
_entity.pdbx_description
1 polymer ?
#
loop_
_entity_poly.entity_id
_entity_poly.type
_entity_poly.pdbx_seq_one_letter_code
_entity_poly.pdbx_strand_id
1 'polypeptide(L)'
;MHRAVMSTDSLPLLVTWLATWHMPYHASRHLWPHRHNAAILHTPPARFLGPALVYMGCGVLRPLLGLLPVPCGVHLTWSVTLVATSACSLLLEASFLATVTATNLLVRLATWREGHTKAMARCRRFLHRPLQAALLAACAPLVAALLGLGLTLCDSNPSTPTVCDRASDIVVPFGLVLGLALLSSLLLRSHPTTDYYGLRKSLTAKTYVVVTAVTLVLMLHVAADVAAVVLDPRYRVADVVATLLPTYLYYAHVTTHVKLVRCLPRRRSSSSARSQSESLAMFRAFLDTHDGWLAFQSYSYLELRLEELLAWQLCRNFEQAKTHSLFAAQQVYAHCLAPHGALGTATAAAWRAAYDRRLHKVAPLEVAPDAFAPFAHALLHVMYTQVFPRYLLHPFGKSWKWFAVRYVVKGGKRKKKRKVSVETKKHLAAHLLTRSITEESSLQITMVEQIEDSLVSVVSS
;
A
#
# COMPACT_ATOMS: atom_id res chain seq x y z
N MET A 1 -11.76 15.33 -50.08
CA MET A 1 -12.55 14.98 -48.88
C MET A 1 -13.16 13.60 -49.09
N HIS A 2 -12.47 12.53 -48.66
CA HIS A 2 -13.09 11.20 -48.59
C HIS A 2 -14.04 11.19 -47.39
N ARG A 3 -15.36 11.15 -47.63
CA ARG A 3 -16.29 10.69 -46.59
C ARG A 3 -15.97 9.23 -46.34
N ALA A 4 -15.28 8.96 -45.23
CA ALA A 4 -15.21 7.61 -44.68
C ALA A 4 -16.64 7.22 -44.29
N VAL A 5 -17.34 6.56 -45.21
CA VAL A 5 -18.56 5.83 -44.89
C VAL A 5 -18.11 4.73 -43.94
N MET A 6 -18.40 4.88 -42.64
CA MET A 6 -18.19 3.79 -41.69
C MET A 6 -19.01 2.60 -42.19
N SER A 7 -18.33 1.54 -42.64
CA SER A 7 -18.96 0.26 -42.92
C SER A 7 -19.73 -0.19 -41.66
N THR A 8 -20.93 -0.74 -41.85
CA THR A 8 -21.74 -1.37 -40.80
C THR A 8 -20.96 -2.42 -40.01
N ASP A 9 -19.90 -2.99 -40.60
CA ASP A 9 -19.03 -4.00 -40.00
C ASP A 9 -18.13 -3.44 -38.88
N SER A 10 -18.04 -2.11 -38.75
CA SER A 10 -17.25 -1.43 -37.72
C SER A 10 -18.04 -1.07 -36.45
N LEU A 11 -19.36 -1.23 -36.49
CA LEU A 11 -20.27 -0.80 -35.43
C LEU A 11 -20.01 -1.48 -34.07
N PRO A 12 -19.75 -2.80 -33.99
CA PRO A 12 -19.47 -3.46 -32.70
C PRO A 12 -18.22 -2.91 -32.00
N LEU A 13 -17.16 -2.62 -32.76
CA LEU A 13 -15.92 -2.06 -32.22
C LEU A 13 -16.09 -0.61 -31.78
N LEU A 14 -16.87 0.18 -32.52
CA LEU A 14 -17.21 1.56 -32.12
C LEU A 14 -17.99 1.57 -30.80
N VAL A 15 -19.01 0.70 -30.67
CA VAL A 15 -19.79 0.56 -29.43
C VAL A 15 -18.88 0.13 -28.28
N THR A 16 -17.98 -0.82 -28.50
CA THR A 16 -17.01 -1.28 -27.49
C THR A 16 -16.04 -0.17 -27.07
N TRP A 17 -15.57 0.63 -28.03
CA TRP A 17 -14.72 1.78 -27.76
C TRP A 17 -15.42 2.87 -26.95
N LEU A 18 -16.67 3.19 -27.29
CA LEU A 18 -17.48 4.11 -26.50
C LEU A 18 -17.74 3.56 -25.11
N ALA A 19 -17.96 2.25 -24.99
CA ALA A 19 -18.14 1.61 -23.70
C ALA A 19 -16.88 1.72 -22.83
N THR A 20 -15.65 1.63 -23.36
CA THR A 20 -14.41 1.67 -22.56
C THR A 20 -14.09 3.05 -21.97
N TRP A 21 -14.72 4.12 -22.45
CA TRP A 21 -14.58 5.49 -21.92
C TRP A 21 -15.08 5.67 -20.47
N HIS A 22 -15.83 4.69 -19.94
CA HIS A 22 -16.16 4.68 -18.52
C HIS A 22 -14.91 4.58 -17.62
N MET A 23 -13.80 3.97 -18.07
CA MET A 23 -12.59 3.79 -17.27
C MET A 23 -11.86 5.12 -17.00
N PRO A 24 -11.59 5.99 -18.00
CA PRO A 24 -11.10 7.35 -17.76
C PRO A 24 -12.01 8.18 -16.85
N TYR A 25 -13.32 8.10 -17.06
CA TYR A 25 -14.31 8.80 -16.24
C TYR A 25 -14.24 8.34 -14.77
N HIS A 26 -14.21 7.03 -14.54
CA HIS A 26 -14.10 6.46 -13.20
C HIS A 26 -12.76 6.82 -12.54
N ALA A 27 -11.65 6.80 -13.28
CA ALA A 27 -10.34 7.18 -12.77
C ALA A 27 -10.28 8.66 -12.36
N SER A 28 -10.76 9.57 -13.20
CA SER A 28 -10.78 11.00 -12.92
C SER A 28 -11.69 11.35 -11.73
N ARG A 29 -12.88 10.72 -11.63
CA ARG A 29 -13.86 11.01 -10.59
C ARG A 29 -13.55 10.36 -9.24
N HIS A 30 -13.03 9.14 -9.24
CA HIS A 30 -12.91 8.33 -8.01
C HIS A 30 -11.48 8.01 -7.57
N LEU A 31 -10.49 8.00 -8.48
CA LEU A 31 -9.10 7.70 -8.11
C LEU A 31 -8.27 8.97 -7.94
N TRP A 32 -8.36 9.88 -8.90
CA TRP A 32 -7.55 11.10 -8.95
C TRP A 32 -7.66 11.98 -7.69
N PRO A 33 -8.84 12.19 -7.09
CA PRO A 33 -8.98 13.00 -5.87
C PRO A 33 -8.35 12.36 -4.63
N HIS A 34 -8.12 11.04 -4.67
CA HIS A 34 -7.63 10.27 -3.54
C HIS A 34 -6.18 9.80 -3.69
N ARG A 35 -5.50 10.17 -4.79
CA ARG A 35 -4.10 9.76 -5.05
C ARG A 35 -3.10 10.17 -3.97
N HIS A 36 -3.42 11.23 -3.21
CA HIS A 36 -2.61 11.74 -2.10
C HIS A 36 -3.20 11.42 -0.72
N ASN A 37 -4.22 10.56 -0.64
CA ASN A 37 -4.84 10.24 0.65
C ASN A 37 -3.86 9.41 1.50
N ALA A 38 -3.29 10.05 2.52
CA ALA A 38 -2.32 9.45 3.42
C ALA A 38 -2.91 8.32 4.28
N ALA A 39 -4.22 8.12 4.29
CA ALA A 39 -4.89 7.07 5.07
C ALA A 39 -4.56 5.63 4.60
N ILE A 40 -3.94 5.47 3.41
CA ILE A 40 -3.59 4.15 2.85
C ILE A 40 -2.10 4.14 2.49
N LEU A 41 -1.23 3.97 3.49
CA LEU A 41 0.23 4.04 3.27
C LEU A 41 0.82 2.76 2.65
N HIS A 42 0.21 1.59 2.86
CA HIS A 42 0.76 0.29 2.42
C HIS A 42 0.27 -0.17 1.05
N THR A 43 -0.79 0.44 0.56
CA THR A 43 -1.21 0.37 -0.83
C THR A 43 -1.43 1.79 -1.33
N PRO A 44 -0.37 2.62 -1.42
CA PRO A 44 -0.54 3.97 -1.91
C PRO A 44 -1.25 3.84 -3.25
N PRO A 45 -2.46 4.41 -3.41
CA PRO A 45 -3.27 4.19 -4.60
C PRO A 45 -2.46 4.52 -5.85
N ALA A 46 -1.52 5.47 -5.77
CA ALA A 46 -0.53 5.78 -6.80
C ALA A 46 0.26 4.56 -7.33
N ARG A 47 0.67 3.59 -6.49
CA ARG A 47 1.43 2.40 -6.95
C ARG A 47 0.58 1.43 -7.77
N PHE A 48 -0.72 1.32 -7.47
CA PHE A 48 -1.65 0.49 -8.23
C PHE A 48 -2.37 1.27 -9.35
N LEU A 49 -2.35 2.61 -9.28
CA LEU A 49 -2.85 3.52 -10.31
C LEU A 49 -2.03 3.39 -11.59
N GLY A 50 -0.70 3.27 -11.50
CA GLY A 50 0.15 3.06 -12.68
C GLY A 50 -0.32 1.87 -13.54
N PRO A 51 -0.36 0.65 -12.98
CA PRO A 51 -0.91 -0.52 -13.67
C PRO A 51 -2.34 -0.31 -14.17
N ALA A 52 -3.23 0.27 -13.36
CA ALA A 52 -4.60 0.56 -13.77
C ALA A 52 -4.68 1.50 -14.98
N LEU A 53 -3.84 2.54 -15.05
CA LEU A 53 -3.80 3.46 -16.18
C LEU A 53 -3.29 2.78 -17.45
N VAL A 54 -2.34 1.84 -17.32
CA VAL A 54 -1.89 1.04 -18.47
C VAL A 54 -3.00 0.11 -18.94
N TYR A 55 -3.71 -0.58 -18.03
CA TYR A 55 -4.88 -1.40 -18.37
C TYR A 55 -6.04 -0.60 -18.96
N MET A 56 -6.18 0.67 -18.59
CA MET A 56 -7.13 1.60 -19.22
C MET A 56 -6.67 1.98 -20.62
N GLY A 57 -5.40 2.34 -20.80
CA GLY A 57 -4.80 2.70 -22.10
C GLY A 57 -5.00 1.59 -23.12
N CYS A 58 -4.47 0.39 -22.83
CA CYS A 58 -5.32 -0.76 -22.55
C CYS A 58 -6.72 -0.88 -23.23
N GLY A 59 -7.76 -1.08 -22.44
CA GLY A 59 -9.12 -1.26 -22.98
C GLY A 59 -9.57 -0.21 -24.01
N VAL A 60 -9.04 1.02 -23.99
CA VAL A 60 -9.38 2.08 -24.96
C VAL A 60 -8.70 1.93 -26.33
N LEU A 61 -7.42 1.55 -26.39
CA LEU A 61 -6.68 1.47 -27.67
C LEU A 61 -7.00 0.19 -28.45
N ARG A 62 -7.30 -0.93 -27.80
CA ARG A 62 -7.53 -2.22 -28.49
C ARG A 62 -8.66 -2.16 -29.54
N PRO A 63 -9.85 -1.60 -29.28
CA PRO A 63 -10.90 -1.47 -30.29
C PRO A 63 -10.48 -0.58 -31.47
N LEU A 64 -9.75 0.51 -31.20
CA LEU A 64 -9.24 1.42 -32.23
C LEU A 64 -8.23 0.73 -33.14
N LEU A 65 -7.34 -0.09 -32.58
CA LEU A 65 -6.41 -0.90 -33.35
C LEU A 65 -7.14 -1.92 -34.22
N GLY A 66 -8.30 -2.42 -33.80
CA GLY A 66 -9.15 -3.25 -34.65
C GLY A 66 -9.71 -2.49 -35.86
N LEU A 67 -10.04 -1.21 -35.71
CA LEU A 67 -10.61 -0.37 -36.77
C LEU A 67 -9.59 0.10 -37.82
N LEU A 68 -8.29 0.01 -37.51
CA LEU A 68 -7.21 0.48 -38.36
C LEU A 68 -6.42 -0.72 -38.94
N PRO A 69 -5.94 -0.64 -40.19
CA PRO A 69 -5.01 -1.63 -40.72
C PRO A 69 -3.63 -1.41 -40.10
N VAL A 70 -3.41 -1.93 -38.90
CA VAL A 70 -2.13 -1.84 -38.17
C VAL A 70 -1.29 -3.10 -38.38
N PRO A 71 0.06 -2.97 -38.43
CA PRO A 71 0.95 -4.13 -38.49
C PRO A 71 0.77 -5.05 -37.27
N CYS A 72 0.95 -6.37 -37.47
CA CYS A 72 0.83 -7.35 -36.37
C CYS A 72 1.72 -7.02 -35.17
N GLY A 73 2.92 -6.47 -35.40
CA GLY A 73 3.81 -6.03 -34.33
C GLY A 73 3.14 -5.07 -33.33
N VAL A 74 2.17 -4.26 -33.76
CA VAL A 74 1.39 -3.38 -32.87
C VAL A 74 0.45 -4.18 -31.96
N HIS A 75 -0.21 -5.22 -32.48
CA HIS A 75 -1.04 -6.11 -31.66
C HIS A 75 -0.20 -6.96 -30.68
N LEU A 76 1.03 -7.30 -31.04
CA LEU A 76 1.93 -8.05 -30.18
C LEU A 76 2.51 -7.18 -29.04
N THR A 77 2.94 -5.95 -29.35
CA THR A 77 3.40 -4.98 -28.32
C THR A 77 2.34 -4.71 -27.26
N TRP A 78 1.08 -4.76 -27.66
CA TRP A 78 -0.06 -4.65 -26.78
C TRP A 78 -0.18 -5.78 -25.76
N SER A 79 -0.22 -7.03 -26.25
CA SER A 79 -0.32 -8.22 -25.41
C SER A 79 0.84 -8.30 -24.42
N VAL A 80 2.03 -7.94 -24.88
CA VAL A 80 3.23 -7.77 -24.05
C VAL A 80 3.03 -6.73 -22.95
N THR A 81 2.46 -5.58 -23.28
CA THR A 81 2.23 -4.51 -22.30
C THR A 81 1.30 -4.98 -21.20
N LEU A 82 0.27 -5.77 -21.53
CA LEU A 82 -0.64 -6.37 -20.54
C LEU A 82 0.08 -7.37 -19.61
N VAL A 83 0.89 -8.27 -20.17
CA VAL A 83 1.65 -9.26 -19.39
C VAL A 83 2.67 -8.57 -18.49
N ALA A 84 3.44 -7.62 -19.03
CA ALA A 84 4.41 -6.84 -18.26
C ALA A 84 3.74 -6.07 -17.11
N THR A 85 2.60 -5.43 -17.36
CA THR A 85 1.84 -4.72 -16.34
C THR A 85 1.31 -5.65 -15.25
N SER A 86 0.94 -6.87 -15.62
CA SER A 86 0.46 -7.90 -14.69
C SER A 86 1.61 -8.48 -13.85
N ALA A 87 2.78 -8.67 -14.43
CA ALA A 87 3.99 -9.03 -13.71
C ALA A 87 4.42 -7.92 -12.72
N CYS A 88 4.40 -6.65 -13.14
CA CYS A 88 4.61 -5.50 -12.25
C CYS A 88 3.65 -5.53 -11.05
N SER A 89 2.38 -5.80 -11.33
CA SER A 89 1.33 -5.88 -10.31
C SER A 89 1.59 -6.99 -9.30
N LEU A 90 2.02 -8.16 -9.77
CA LEU A 90 2.39 -9.27 -8.90
C LEU A 90 3.65 -8.97 -8.08
N LEU A 91 4.65 -8.30 -8.64
CA LEU A 91 5.83 -7.85 -7.89
C LEU A 91 5.45 -6.87 -6.77
N LEU A 92 4.50 -5.96 -7.03
CA LEU A 92 3.97 -5.06 -6.01
C LEU A 92 3.26 -5.83 -4.88
N GLU A 93 2.44 -6.83 -5.22
CA GLU A 93 1.79 -7.69 -4.22
C GLU A 93 2.80 -8.51 -3.41
N ALA A 94 3.78 -9.12 -4.07
CA ALA A 94 4.86 -9.85 -3.41
C ALA A 94 5.67 -8.93 -2.49
N SER A 95 5.92 -7.68 -2.89
CA SER A 95 6.63 -6.69 -2.06
C SER A 95 5.83 -6.35 -0.80
N PHE A 96 4.52 -6.28 -0.93
CA PHE A 96 3.64 -6.08 0.21
C PHE A 96 3.69 -7.29 1.16
N LEU A 97 3.58 -8.51 0.64
CA LEU A 97 3.68 -9.74 1.44
C LEU A 97 5.04 -9.86 2.15
N ALA A 98 6.13 -9.51 1.48
CA ALA A 98 7.45 -9.45 2.09
C ALA A 98 7.52 -8.43 3.24
N THR A 99 6.84 -7.29 3.12
CA THR A 99 6.74 -6.26 4.18
C THR A 99 5.95 -6.78 5.37
N VAL A 100 4.80 -7.43 5.12
CA VAL A 100 3.99 -8.09 6.16
C VAL A 100 4.81 -9.15 6.89
N THR A 101 5.54 -9.97 6.15
CA THR A 101 6.39 -11.02 6.70
C THR A 101 7.50 -10.44 7.57
N ALA A 102 8.20 -9.42 7.08
CA ALA A 102 9.22 -8.72 7.84
C ALA A 102 8.63 -8.15 9.14
N THR A 103 7.47 -7.48 9.07
CA THR A 103 6.79 -6.91 10.24
C THR A 103 6.42 -8.00 11.26
N ASN A 104 5.88 -9.14 10.81
CA ASN A 104 5.55 -10.28 11.68
C ASN A 104 6.78 -10.88 12.34
N LEU A 105 7.91 -10.96 11.63
CA LEU A 105 9.17 -11.40 12.20
C LEU A 105 9.65 -10.42 13.29
N LEU A 106 9.47 -9.11 13.09
CA LEU A 106 9.88 -8.09 14.07
C LEU A 106 9.11 -8.13 15.38
N VAL A 107 7.84 -8.53 15.38
CA VAL A 107 7.09 -8.74 16.63
C VAL A 107 7.77 -9.77 17.53
N ARG A 108 8.47 -10.74 16.92
CA ARG A 108 9.18 -11.82 17.63
C ARG A 108 10.68 -11.56 17.76
N LEU A 109 11.14 -10.32 17.62
CA LEU A 109 12.57 -9.98 17.60
C LEU A 109 13.34 -10.55 18.81
N ALA A 110 12.75 -10.53 20.00
CA ALA A 110 13.36 -11.04 21.22
C ALA A 110 13.61 -12.56 21.21
N THR A 111 12.91 -13.33 20.36
CA THR A 111 12.99 -14.80 20.30
C THR A 111 13.56 -15.30 18.97
N TRP A 112 14.31 -14.44 18.26
CA TRP A 112 14.90 -14.79 16.98
C TRP A 112 15.89 -15.94 17.09
N ARG A 113 15.58 -17.00 16.34
CA ARG A 113 16.51 -18.09 15.98
C ARG A 113 17.17 -17.82 14.62
N GLU A 114 18.22 -18.55 14.28
CA GLU A 114 18.95 -18.43 13.00
C GLU A 114 18.04 -18.52 11.75
N GLY A 115 16.96 -19.30 11.81
CA GLY A 115 15.97 -19.36 10.73
C GLY A 115 15.26 -18.02 10.48
N HIS A 116 14.98 -17.26 11.54
CA HIS A 116 14.28 -15.96 11.46
C HIS A 116 15.18 -14.88 10.87
N THR A 117 16.47 -14.88 11.22
CA THR A 117 17.44 -13.91 10.66
C THR A 117 17.62 -14.13 9.16
N LYS A 118 17.73 -15.39 8.72
CA LYS A 118 17.77 -15.75 7.28
C LYS A 118 16.49 -15.34 6.56
N ALA A 119 15.32 -15.56 7.15
CA ALA A 119 14.03 -15.14 6.57
C ALA A 119 13.92 -13.62 6.46
N MET A 120 14.29 -12.88 7.51
CA MET A 120 14.32 -11.42 7.50
C MET A 120 15.28 -10.88 6.44
N ALA A 121 16.49 -11.43 6.35
CA ALA A 121 17.48 -11.02 5.36
C ALA A 121 16.98 -11.22 3.92
N ARG A 122 16.24 -12.31 3.66
CA ARG A 122 15.58 -12.55 2.36
C ARG A 122 14.51 -11.49 2.08
N CYS A 123 13.64 -11.20 3.05
CA CYS A 123 12.61 -10.16 2.91
C CYS A 123 13.25 -8.80 2.63
N ARG A 124 14.27 -8.41 3.41
CA ARG A 124 14.97 -7.12 3.25
C ARG A 124 15.75 -7.01 1.93
N ARG A 125 16.28 -8.12 1.42
CA ARG A 125 16.87 -8.16 0.07
C ARG A 125 15.79 -7.97 -0.99
N PHE A 126 14.67 -8.68 -0.90
CA PHE A 126 13.55 -8.56 -1.84
C PHE A 126 12.91 -7.15 -1.84
N LEU A 127 12.84 -6.50 -0.68
CA LEU A 127 12.34 -5.12 -0.54
C LEU A 127 13.31 -4.06 -1.05
N HIS A 128 14.52 -4.44 -1.46
CA HIS A 128 15.51 -3.52 -1.98
C HIS A 128 15.13 -3.08 -3.40
N ARG A 129 14.97 -1.76 -3.61
CA ARG A 129 14.50 -1.20 -4.89
C ARG A 129 15.36 -1.62 -6.09
N PRO A 130 16.71 -1.63 -6.02
CA PRO A 130 17.54 -2.16 -7.11
C PRO A 130 17.24 -3.61 -7.47
N LEU A 131 16.93 -4.48 -6.50
CA LEU A 131 16.59 -5.87 -6.80
C LEU A 131 15.20 -5.95 -7.44
N GLN A 132 14.23 -5.18 -6.96
CA GLN A 132 12.90 -5.10 -7.58
C GLN A 132 12.97 -4.56 -9.01
N ALA A 133 13.81 -3.55 -9.25
CA ALA A 133 14.07 -3.00 -10.57
C ALA A 133 14.78 -4.02 -11.48
N ALA A 134 15.75 -4.78 -10.94
CA ALA A 134 16.43 -5.84 -11.68
C ALA A 134 15.47 -6.99 -12.03
N LEU A 135 14.61 -7.41 -11.10
CA LEU A 135 13.57 -8.41 -11.34
C LEU A 135 12.58 -7.93 -12.40
N LEU A 136 12.20 -6.66 -12.34
CA LEU A 136 11.34 -6.05 -13.35
C LEU A 136 12.03 -5.97 -14.72
N ALA A 137 13.32 -5.58 -14.75
CA ALA A 137 14.12 -5.57 -15.97
C ALA A 137 14.31 -6.98 -16.53
N ALA A 138 14.39 -8.02 -15.68
CA ALA A 138 14.42 -9.42 -16.09
C ALA A 138 13.10 -9.91 -16.71
N CYS A 139 11.98 -9.19 -16.50
CA CYS A 139 10.76 -9.44 -17.27
C CYS A 139 10.89 -8.97 -18.73
N ALA A 140 11.76 -8.00 -19.04
CA ALA A 140 11.97 -7.49 -20.39
C ALA A 140 12.49 -8.52 -21.41
N PRO A 141 13.50 -9.37 -21.11
CA PRO A 141 13.92 -10.43 -22.04
C PRO A 141 12.88 -11.54 -22.19
N LEU A 142 12.11 -11.87 -21.15
CA LEU A 142 10.98 -12.80 -21.28
C LEU A 142 9.93 -12.23 -22.23
N VAL A 143 9.59 -10.95 -22.05
CA VAL A 143 8.73 -10.19 -22.94
C VAL A 143 9.28 -10.14 -24.37
N ALA A 144 10.58 -9.89 -24.54
CA ALA A 144 11.24 -9.82 -25.83
C ALA A 144 11.31 -11.20 -26.52
N ALA A 145 11.48 -12.29 -25.77
CA ALA A 145 11.43 -13.65 -26.27
C ALA A 145 10.02 -14.03 -26.72
N LEU A 146 8.99 -13.61 -25.98
CA LEU A 146 7.59 -13.77 -26.39
C LEU A 146 7.25 -12.94 -27.64
N LEU A 147 7.77 -11.70 -27.73
CA LEU A 147 7.70 -10.88 -28.93
C LEU A 147 8.41 -11.55 -30.11
N GLY A 148 9.63 -12.02 -29.91
CA GLY A 148 10.43 -12.68 -30.95
C GLY A 148 9.74 -13.95 -31.45
N LEU A 149 9.23 -14.78 -30.54
CA LEU A 149 8.47 -15.97 -30.88
C LEU A 149 7.22 -15.61 -31.71
N GLY A 150 6.43 -14.63 -31.25
CA GLY A 150 5.25 -14.16 -32.00
C GLY A 150 5.60 -13.64 -33.40
N LEU A 151 6.68 -12.86 -33.53
CA LEU A 151 7.14 -12.36 -34.83
C LEU A 151 7.64 -13.49 -35.75
N THR A 152 8.40 -14.46 -35.24
CA THR A 152 8.86 -15.61 -36.03
C THR A 152 7.71 -16.50 -36.51
N LEU A 153 6.65 -16.63 -35.70
CA LEU A 153 5.44 -17.35 -36.07
C LEU A 153 4.64 -16.58 -37.14
N CYS A 154 4.68 -15.25 -37.14
CA CYS A 154 4.06 -14.41 -38.16
C CYS A 154 4.82 -14.42 -39.51
N ASP A 155 6.16 -14.42 -39.50
CA ASP A 155 6.96 -14.38 -40.73
C ASP A 155 6.95 -15.71 -41.52
N SER A 156 6.62 -16.82 -40.87
CA SER A 156 6.66 -18.15 -41.50
C SER A 156 5.45 -18.47 -42.40
N ASN A 157 4.43 -17.60 -42.47
CA ASN A 157 3.28 -17.73 -43.39
C ASN A 157 2.95 -16.40 -44.11
N PRO A 158 3.72 -16.00 -45.14
CA PRO A 158 3.53 -14.72 -45.83
C PRO A 158 2.30 -14.65 -46.75
N SER A 159 1.60 -15.76 -46.99
CA SER A 159 0.52 -15.86 -47.99
C SER A 159 -0.89 -15.55 -47.47
N THR A 160 -1.08 -15.31 -46.17
CA THR A 160 -2.38 -14.90 -45.62
C THR A 160 -2.21 -13.82 -44.53
N PRO A 161 -2.43 -12.52 -44.83
CA PRO A 161 -2.37 -11.43 -43.86
C PRO A 161 -3.43 -11.53 -42.73
N THR A 162 -4.25 -12.57 -42.74
CA THR A 162 -5.29 -12.88 -41.75
C THR A 162 -4.83 -13.87 -40.66
N VAL A 163 -3.62 -14.46 -40.77
CA VAL A 163 -3.15 -15.61 -39.96
C VAL A 163 -1.88 -15.29 -39.15
N CYS A 164 -1.67 -14.02 -38.76
CA CYS A 164 -0.97 -13.83 -37.47
C CYS A 164 -1.94 -14.34 -36.40
N ASP A 165 -1.68 -15.59 -35.99
CA ASP A 165 -2.64 -16.49 -35.34
C ASP A 165 -3.36 -15.84 -34.16
N ARG A 166 -4.67 -15.63 -34.32
CA ARG A 166 -5.58 -15.10 -33.28
C ARG A 166 -5.47 -15.90 -31.97
N ALA A 167 -5.11 -17.18 -32.06
CA ALA A 167 -4.88 -18.06 -30.93
C ALA A 167 -3.60 -17.72 -30.14
N SER A 168 -2.44 -17.47 -30.79
CA SER A 168 -1.18 -17.22 -30.06
C SER A 168 -1.14 -15.84 -29.40
N ASP A 169 -1.74 -14.84 -30.05
CA ASP A 169 -1.78 -13.46 -29.56
C ASP A 169 -2.62 -13.27 -28.29
N ILE A 170 -3.47 -14.25 -27.97
CA ILE A 170 -4.48 -14.16 -26.91
C ILE A 170 -4.31 -15.31 -25.90
N VAL A 171 -4.13 -16.56 -26.32
CA VAL A 171 -3.97 -17.69 -25.38
C VAL A 171 -2.72 -17.52 -24.51
N VAL A 172 -1.60 -17.08 -25.09
CA VAL A 172 -0.33 -16.90 -24.37
C VAL A 172 -0.42 -15.80 -23.29
N PRO A 173 -0.83 -14.55 -23.60
CA PRO A 173 -0.92 -13.52 -22.56
C PRO A 173 -1.99 -13.84 -21.52
N PHE A 174 -3.12 -14.43 -21.90
CA PHE A 174 -4.18 -14.81 -20.95
C PHE A 174 -3.72 -15.94 -20.03
N GLY A 175 -3.08 -16.97 -20.57
CA GLY A 175 -2.50 -18.08 -19.79
C GLY A 175 -1.42 -17.59 -18.81
N LEU A 176 -0.56 -16.66 -19.23
CA LEU A 176 0.45 -16.06 -18.36
C LEU A 176 -0.18 -15.21 -17.26
N VAL A 177 -1.17 -14.37 -17.57
CA VAL A 177 -1.90 -13.59 -16.56
C VAL A 177 -2.61 -14.51 -15.57
N LEU A 178 -3.22 -15.61 -16.04
CA LEU A 178 -3.84 -16.61 -15.19
C LEU A 178 -2.81 -17.30 -14.27
N GLY A 179 -1.68 -17.72 -14.82
CA GLY A 179 -0.58 -18.31 -14.05
C GLY A 179 -0.05 -17.37 -12.96
N LEU A 180 0.13 -16.08 -13.29
CA LEU A 180 0.51 -15.04 -12.32
C LEU A 180 -0.58 -14.86 -11.24
N ALA A 181 -1.85 -14.84 -11.62
CA ALA A 181 -2.96 -14.70 -10.67
C ALA A 181 -3.06 -15.92 -9.72
N LEU A 182 -2.86 -17.14 -10.24
CA LEU A 182 -2.80 -18.35 -9.43
C LEU A 182 -1.59 -18.34 -8.49
N LEU A 183 -0.43 -17.89 -8.96
CA LEU A 183 0.75 -17.72 -8.12
C LEU A 183 0.50 -16.71 -7.00
N SER A 184 -0.12 -15.57 -7.29
CA SER A 184 -0.56 -14.59 -6.28
C SER A 184 -1.49 -15.23 -5.24
N SER A 185 -2.45 -16.05 -5.68
CA SER A 185 -3.37 -16.76 -4.78
C SER A 185 -2.63 -17.71 -3.83
N LEU A 186 -1.68 -18.49 -4.35
CA LEU A 186 -0.86 -19.40 -3.54
C LEU A 186 -0.01 -18.64 -2.51
N LEU A 187 0.59 -17.52 -2.91
CA LEU A 187 1.36 -16.64 -2.02
C LEU A 187 0.49 -16.02 -0.91
N LEU A 188 -0.76 -15.65 -1.22
CA LEU A 188 -1.70 -15.09 -0.23
C LEU A 188 -2.23 -16.16 0.75
N ARG A 189 -2.35 -17.41 0.29
CA ARG A 189 -2.77 -18.54 1.14
C ARG A 189 -1.69 -18.96 2.13
N SER A 190 -0.42 -18.89 1.74
CA SER A 190 0.69 -19.32 2.60
C SER A 190 1.01 -18.35 3.76
N HIS A 191 0.40 -17.16 3.78
CA HIS A 191 0.65 -16.14 4.82
C HIS A 191 -0.38 -16.14 5.98
N PRO A 192 0.07 -15.84 7.22
CA PRO A 192 -0.72 -15.95 8.46
C PRO A 192 -1.94 -15.02 8.50
N THR A 193 -2.90 -15.36 9.36
CA THR A 193 -4.32 -14.92 9.40
C THR A 193 -4.60 -13.41 9.62
N THR A 194 -3.62 -12.60 10.00
CA THR A 194 -3.88 -11.19 10.35
C THR A 194 -4.29 -10.34 9.14
N ASP A 195 -5.45 -9.69 9.24
CA ASP A 195 -5.97 -8.80 8.21
C ASP A 195 -5.59 -7.34 8.53
N TYR A 196 -4.66 -6.77 7.77
CA TYR A 196 -4.14 -5.41 7.96
C TYR A 196 -5.10 -4.39 7.35
N TYR A 197 -6.06 -3.89 8.12
CA TYR A 197 -7.08 -2.93 7.66
C TYR A 197 -7.92 -3.42 6.46
N GLY A 198 -8.28 -4.70 6.41
CA GLY A 198 -9.05 -5.26 5.30
C GLY A 198 -8.23 -5.48 4.02
N LEU A 199 -6.93 -5.19 4.05
CA LEU A 199 -6.07 -5.27 2.87
C LEU A 199 -5.88 -6.71 2.39
N ARG A 200 -5.79 -7.68 3.31
CA ARG A 200 -5.71 -9.09 2.90
C ARG A 200 -7.00 -9.49 2.22
N LYS A 201 -8.16 -9.16 2.81
CA LYS A 201 -9.46 -9.42 2.19
C LYS A 201 -9.57 -8.77 0.82
N SER A 202 -9.08 -7.54 0.67
CA SER A 202 -9.05 -6.82 -0.61
C SER A 202 -8.16 -7.50 -1.64
N LEU A 203 -6.94 -7.92 -1.28
CA LEU A 203 -6.03 -8.63 -2.19
C LEU A 203 -6.57 -10.00 -2.57
N THR A 204 -7.08 -10.76 -1.61
CA THR A 204 -7.71 -12.05 -1.86
C THR A 204 -8.91 -11.91 -2.79
N ALA A 205 -9.82 -10.97 -2.51
CA ALA A 205 -10.97 -10.69 -3.37
C ALA A 205 -10.54 -10.26 -4.79
N LYS A 206 -9.51 -9.41 -4.88
CA LYS A 206 -8.90 -9.02 -6.16
C LYS A 206 -8.41 -10.24 -6.92
N THR A 207 -7.60 -11.10 -6.31
CA THR A 207 -7.04 -12.29 -6.97
C THR A 207 -8.15 -13.23 -7.43
N TYR A 208 -9.19 -13.44 -6.62
CA TYR A 208 -10.36 -14.22 -7.04
C TYR A 208 -11.06 -13.63 -8.26
N VAL A 209 -11.32 -12.31 -8.26
CA VAL A 209 -11.93 -11.61 -9.40
C VAL A 209 -11.06 -11.71 -10.64
N VAL A 210 -9.73 -11.54 -10.52
CA VAL A 210 -8.80 -11.67 -11.65
C VAL A 210 -8.82 -13.09 -12.20
N VAL A 211 -8.69 -14.12 -11.35
CA VAL A 211 -8.71 -15.52 -11.81
C VAL A 211 -10.03 -15.85 -12.50
N THR A 212 -11.18 -15.54 -11.89
CA THR A 212 -12.48 -15.82 -12.50
C THR A 212 -12.69 -15.05 -13.80
N ALA A 213 -12.33 -13.77 -13.85
CA ALA A 213 -12.48 -12.97 -15.06
C ALA A 213 -11.56 -13.46 -16.18
N VAL A 214 -10.28 -13.73 -15.90
CA VAL A 214 -9.33 -14.23 -16.91
C VAL A 214 -9.77 -15.57 -17.46
N THR A 215 -10.18 -16.51 -16.59
CA THR A 215 -10.70 -17.82 -17.01
C THR A 215 -11.97 -17.67 -17.84
N LEU A 216 -12.92 -16.83 -17.42
CA LEU A 216 -14.16 -16.61 -18.16
C LEU A 216 -13.89 -16.01 -19.55
N VAL A 217 -13.03 -14.99 -19.64
CA VAL A 217 -12.70 -14.36 -20.93
C VAL A 217 -11.91 -15.32 -21.81
N LEU A 218 -11.01 -16.14 -21.25
CA LEU A 218 -10.31 -17.18 -22.00
C LEU A 218 -11.30 -18.22 -22.58
N MET A 219 -12.26 -18.69 -21.77
CA MET A 219 -13.30 -19.62 -22.24
C MET A 219 -14.20 -18.99 -23.31
N LEU A 220 -14.62 -17.74 -23.12
CA LEU A 220 -15.38 -16.97 -24.11
C LEU A 220 -14.60 -16.79 -25.40
N HIS A 221 -13.29 -16.60 -25.32
CA HIS A 221 -12.44 -16.41 -26.48
C HIS A 221 -12.28 -17.71 -27.27
N VAL A 222 -11.97 -18.82 -26.59
CA VAL A 222 -11.92 -20.15 -27.22
C VAL A 222 -13.27 -20.50 -27.84
N ALA A 223 -14.37 -20.24 -27.14
CA ALA A 223 -15.72 -20.46 -27.67
C ALA A 223 -16.01 -19.54 -28.88
N ALA A 224 -15.57 -18.28 -28.85
CA ALA A 224 -15.73 -17.34 -29.95
C ALA A 224 -14.88 -17.73 -31.16
N ASP A 225 -13.68 -18.29 -30.98
CA ASP A 225 -12.86 -18.78 -32.09
C ASP A 225 -13.48 -20.02 -32.73
N VAL A 226 -13.98 -20.96 -31.93
CA VAL A 226 -14.72 -22.13 -32.42
C VAL A 226 -16.01 -21.69 -33.12
N ALA A 227 -16.72 -20.72 -32.55
CA ALA A 227 -17.96 -20.19 -33.11
C ALA A 227 -17.73 -19.25 -34.31
N ALA A 228 -16.56 -18.61 -34.45
CA ALA A 228 -16.21 -17.78 -35.60
C ALA A 228 -16.03 -18.60 -36.89
N VAL A 229 -15.86 -19.92 -36.78
CA VAL A 229 -16.02 -20.85 -37.90
C VAL A 229 -17.47 -20.87 -38.41
N VAL A 230 -18.44 -20.53 -37.55
CA VAL A 230 -19.89 -20.64 -37.79
C VAL A 230 -20.58 -19.26 -37.93
N LEU A 231 -20.09 -18.24 -37.24
CA LEU A 231 -20.62 -16.87 -37.21
C LEU A 231 -19.96 -15.99 -38.27
N ASP A 232 -20.71 -15.04 -38.82
CA ASP A 232 -20.20 -14.11 -39.83
C ASP A 232 -18.99 -13.31 -39.27
N PRO A 233 -17.82 -13.33 -39.95
CA PRO A 233 -16.63 -12.61 -39.52
C PRO A 233 -16.84 -11.09 -39.36
N ARG A 234 -17.91 -10.52 -39.94
CA ARG A 234 -18.30 -9.11 -39.76
C ARG A 234 -18.61 -8.73 -38.30
N TYR A 235 -18.99 -9.69 -37.45
CA TYR A 235 -19.31 -9.40 -36.05
C TYR A 235 -18.09 -9.17 -35.15
N ARG A 236 -16.88 -9.52 -35.62
CA ARG A 236 -15.59 -9.29 -34.92
C ARG A 236 -15.59 -9.66 -33.43
N VAL A 237 -16.25 -10.77 -33.09
CA VAL A 237 -16.48 -11.20 -31.70
C VAL A 237 -15.18 -11.37 -30.93
N ALA A 238 -14.13 -11.94 -31.55
CA ALA A 238 -12.82 -12.12 -30.94
C ALA A 238 -12.18 -10.79 -30.49
N ASP A 239 -12.29 -9.74 -31.30
CA ASP A 239 -11.75 -8.42 -30.98
C ASP A 239 -12.51 -7.76 -29.83
N VAL A 240 -13.84 -7.91 -29.80
CA VAL A 240 -14.67 -7.43 -28.70
C VAL A 240 -14.32 -8.16 -27.40
N VAL A 241 -14.22 -9.49 -27.42
CA VAL A 241 -13.87 -10.30 -26.24
C VAL A 241 -12.46 -9.94 -25.71
N ALA A 242 -11.50 -9.65 -26.59
CA ALA A 242 -10.15 -9.25 -26.19
C ALA A 242 -10.10 -7.94 -25.36
N THR A 243 -11.12 -7.08 -25.47
CA THR A 243 -11.21 -5.82 -24.69
C THR A 243 -11.73 -6.04 -23.27
N LEU A 244 -12.34 -7.19 -22.99
CA LEU A 244 -12.87 -7.52 -21.67
C LEU A 244 -11.76 -7.71 -20.65
N LEU A 245 -10.65 -8.35 -21.04
CA LEU A 245 -9.52 -8.61 -20.14
C LEU A 245 -8.94 -7.32 -19.52
N PRO A 246 -8.48 -6.31 -20.30
CA PRO A 246 -7.97 -5.07 -19.72
C PRO A 246 -9.03 -4.35 -18.87
N THR A 247 -10.30 -4.45 -19.25
CA THR A 247 -11.42 -3.89 -18.47
C THR A 247 -11.55 -4.55 -17.10
N TYR A 248 -11.55 -5.88 -17.03
CA TYR A 248 -11.60 -6.62 -15.76
C TYR A 248 -10.35 -6.39 -14.91
N LEU A 249 -9.15 -6.37 -15.51
CA LEU A 249 -7.91 -6.07 -14.81
C LEU A 249 -7.93 -4.64 -14.23
N TYR A 250 -8.40 -3.65 -15.00
CA TYR A 250 -8.65 -2.31 -14.49
C TYR A 250 -9.61 -2.34 -13.29
N TYR A 251 -10.77 -2.97 -13.43
CA TYR A 251 -11.76 -3.03 -12.35
C TYR A 251 -11.22 -3.68 -11.09
N ALA A 252 -10.52 -4.81 -11.21
CA ALA A 252 -9.92 -5.51 -10.08
C ALA A 252 -8.88 -4.65 -9.35
N HIS A 253 -8.09 -3.86 -10.09
CA HIS A 253 -7.08 -2.95 -9.55
C HIS A 253 -7.65 -1.64 -9.00
N VAL A 254 -8.86 -1.24 -9.39
CA VAL A 254 -9.42 0.07 -9.04
C VAL A 254 -10.51 -0.05 -7.99
N THR A 255 -11.49 -0.94 -8.18
CA THR A 255 -12.68 -0.99 -7.31
C THR A 255 -12.39 -1.53 -5.93
N THR A 256 -11.49 -2.50 -5.83
CA THR A 256 -11.04 -3.08 -4.54
C THR A 256 -10.42 -2.00 -3.66
N HIS A 257 -9.58 -1.14 -4.25
CA HIS A 257 -8.95 -0.03 -3.54
C HIS A 257 -9.91 1.13 -3.26
N VAL A 258 -10.80 1.50 -4.19
CA VAL A 258 -11.76 2.59 -3.98
C VAL A 258 -12.75 2.28 -2.86
N LYS A 259 -13.20 1.01 -2.74
CA LYS A 259 -14.05 0.58 -1.61
C LYS A 259 -13.33 0.78 -0.26
N LEU A 260 -12.05 0.45 -0.20
CA LEU A 260 -11.22 0.63 1.00
C LEU A 260 -11.03 2.13 1.34
N VAL A 261 -10.87 3.00 0.33
CA VAL A 261 -10.73 4.45 0.51
C VAL A 261 -12.01 5.11 1.01
N ARG A 262 -13.18 4.75 0.47
CA ARG A 262 -14.46 5.41 0.80
C ARG A 262 -14.86 5.23 2.27
N CYS A 263 -14.44 4.15 2.90
CA CYS A 263 -14.71 3.89 4.31
C CYS A 263 -13.81 4.70 5.27
N LEU A 264 -12.80 5.41 4.77
CA LEU A 264 -11.89 6.19 5.59
C LEU A 264 -12.37 7.65 5.67
N PRO A 265 -12.56 8.20 6.88
CA PRO A 265 -13.05 9.57 7.05
C PRO A 265 -12.09 10.56 6.38
N ARG A 266 -12.58 11.28 5.37
CA ARG A 266 -11.86 12.34 4.66
C ARG A 266 -11.83 13.59 5.55
N ARG A 267 -10.68 13.91 6.16
CA ARG A 267 -10.55 15.20 6.86
C ARG A 267 -9.31 15.98 6.44
N ARG A 268 -9.55 17.23 6.07
CA ARG A 268 -8.52 18.26 5.88
C ARG A 268 -7.85 18.48 7.23
N SER A 269 -6.54 18.30 7.30
CA SER A 269 -5.77 18.63 8.51
C SER A 269 -5.79 20.15 8.69
N SER A 270 -6.67 20.65 9.56
CA SER A 270 -6.52 22.00 10.10
C SER A 270 -5.42 21.94 11.16
N SER A 271 -4.18 22.26 10.79
CA SER A 271 -3.09 22.35 11.74
C SER A 271 -3.28 23.59 12.61
N SER A 272 -3.72 23.41 13.86
CA SER A 272 -3.53 24.45 14.87
C SER A 272 -2.02 24.55 15.15
N ALA A 273 -1.44 25.73 14.96
CA ALA A 273 -0.02 25.99 15.16
C ALA A 273 0.36 25.93 16.66
N ARG A 274 0.50 24.72 17.21
CA ARG A 274 1.40 24.50 18.35
C ARG A 274 2.82 24.41 17.82
N SER A 275 3.80 24.88 18.61
CA SER A 275 5.20 24.72 18.24
C SER A 275 5.49 23.23 18.00
N GLN A 276 6.03 22.91 16.82
CA GLN A 276 6.30 21.53 16.42
C GLN A 276 7.27 20.83 17.39
N SER A 277 8.17 21.62 18.00
CA SER A 277 9.14 21.17 19.01
C SER A 277 8.47 20.69 20.31
N GLU A 278 7.54 21.46 20.89
CA GLU A 278 6.81 21.01 22.10
C GLU A 278 5.98 19.77 21.83
N SER A 279 5.41 19.67 20.63
CA SER A 279 4.56 18.54 20.25
C SER A 279 5.37 17.25 20.06
N LEU A 280 6.59 17.34 19.51
CA LEU A 280 7.54 16.23 19.43
C LEU A 280 8.05 15.79 20.81
N ALA A 281 8.35 16.74 21.70
CA ALA A 281 8.77 16.44 23.06
C ALA A 281 7.68 15.70 23.85
N MET A 282 6.43 16.12 23.68
CA MET A 282 5.27 15.46 24.26
C MET A 282 5.07 14.05 23.69
N PHE A 283 5.27 13.87 22.38
CA PHE A 283 5.21 12.57 21.74
C PHE A 283 6.31 11.63 22.23
N ARG A 284 7.55 12.12 22.38
CA ARG A 284 8.64 11.37 23.02
C ARG A 284 8.26 10.91 24.42
N ALA A 285 7.75 11.82 25.25
CA ALA A 285 7.34 11.51 26.62
C ALA A 285 6.19 10.49 26.67
N PHE A 286 5.33 10.46 25.67
CA PHE A 286 4.30 9.43 25.54
C PHE A 286 4.90 8.05 25.25
N LEU A 287 5.84 7.95 24.31
CA LEU A 287 6.54 6.71 24.00
C LEU A 287 7.42 6.19 25.15
N ASP A 288 7.90 7.09 26.01
CA ASP A 288 8.63 6.71 27.23
C ASP A 288 7.70 6.08 28.31
N THR A 289 6.37 6.18 28.17
CA THR A 289 5.42 5.48 29.06
C THR A 289 5.11 4.06 28.58
N HIS A 290 4.91 3.11 29.49
CA HIS A 290 4.57 1.73 29.14
C HIS A 290 3.29 1.64 28.29
N ASP A 291 2.21 2.31 28.70
CA ASP A 291 0.93 2.32 27.98
C ASP A 291 1.07 2.96 26.60
N GLY A 292 1.81 4.07 26.51
CA GLY A 292 2.00 4.80 25.25
C GLY A 292 2.86 4.02 24.27
N TRP A 293 3.92 3.37 24.77
CA TRP A 293 4.74 2.43 24.01
C TRP A 293 3.90 1.30 23.42
N LEU A 294 3.17 0.54 24.26
CA LEU A 294 2.38 -0.60 23.81
C LEU A 294 1.31 -0.20 22.80
N ALA A 295 0.56 0.87 23.07
CA ALA A 295 -0.51 1.32 22.18
C ALA A 295 0.05 1.77 20.81
N PHE A 296 1.17 2.51 20.82
CA PHE A 296 1.79 2.96 19.58
C PHE A 296 2.50 1.82 18.83
N GLN A 297 3.06 0.85 19.54
CA GLN A 297 3.64 -0.38 18.97
C GLN A 297 2.58 -1.23 18.28
N SER A 298 1.45 -1.51 18.93
CA SER A 298 0.34 -2.25 18.33
C SER A 298 -0.19 -1.56 17.08
N TYR A 299 -0.29 -0.24 17.11
CA TYR A 299 -0.68 0.52 15.94
C TYR A 299 0.35 0.48 14.81
N SER A 300 1.64 0.67 15.14
CA SER A 300 2.73 0.62 14.16
C SER A 300 2.89 -0.76 13.51
N TYR A 301 2.52 -1.84 14.24
CA TYR A 301 2.41 -3.19 13.69
C TYR A 301 1.29 -3.30 12.65
N LEU A 302 0.09 -2.80 12.96
CA LEU A 302 -1.03 -2.79 12.00
C LEU A 302 -0.72 -1.92 10.77
N GLU A 303 0.04 -0.84 10.99
CA GLU A 303 0.51 0.06 9.96
C GLU A 303 1.87 -0.36 9.38
N LEU A 304 2.33 -1.61 9.51
CA LEU A 304 3.58 -2.12 8.90
C LEU A 304 4.77 -1.11 8.90
N ARG A 305 4.93 -0.38 10.02
CA ARG A 305 5.92 0.68 10.28
C ARG A 305 6.56 0.46 11.65
N LEU A 306 6.66 -0.80 12.05
CA LEU A 306 7.18 -1.21 13.35
C LEU A 306 8.70 -0.98 13.41
N GLU A 307 9.38 -1.02 12.27
CA GLU A 307 10.82 -0.78 12.13
C GLU A 307 11.27 0.54 12.73
N GLU A 308 10.57 1.65 12.43
CA GLU A 308 10.97 2.97 12.92
C GLU A 308 10.90 3.04 14.45
N LEU A 309 9.87 2.44 15.03
CA LEU A 309 9.65 2.44 16.47
C LEU A 309 10.70 1.59 17.19
N LEU A 310 10.96 0.39 16.67
CA LEU A 310 11.99 -0.51 17.24
C LEU A 310 13.40 0.05 17.05
N ALA A 311 13.70 0.66 15.91
CA ALA A 311 15.00 1.32 15.68
C ALA A 311 15.21 2.48 16.64
N TRP A 312 14.15 3.27 16.89
CA TRP A 312 14.18 4.35 17.87
C TRP A 312 14.46 3.82 19.28
N GLN A 313 13.79 2.74 19.69
CA GLN A 313 14.04 2.09 20.98
C GLN A 313 15.45 1.54 21.10
N LEU A 314 16.00 0.94 20.04
CA LEU A 314 17.38 0.44 20.03
C LEU A 314 18.40 1.57 20.26
N CYS A 315 18.17 2.74 19.65
CA CYS A 315 18.98 3.93 19.89
C CYS A 315 18.86 4.43 21.34
N ARG A 316 17.65 4.40 21.91
CA ARG A 316 17.39 4.81 23.30
C ARG A 316 18.01 3.86 24.31
N ASN A 317 17.97 2.56 24.04
CA ASN A 317 18.61 1.53 24.86
C ASN A 317 20.14 1.73 24.87
N PHE A 318 20.73 2.10 23.73
CA PHE A 318 22.15 2.45 23.67
C PHE A 318 22.48 3.71 24.48
N GLU A 319 21.65 4.76 24.39
CA GLU A 319 21.80 6.01 25.15
C GLU A 319 21.69 5.77 26.68
N GLN A 320 20.88 4.80 27.10
CA GLN A 320 20.64 4.45 28.50
C GLN A 320 21.53 3.32 29.03
N ALA A 321 22.36 2.71 28.19
CA ALA A 321 23.24 1.61 28.60
C ALA A 321 24.29 2.08 29.60
N LYS A 322 24.72 1.19 30.50
CA LYS A 322 25.81 1.51 31.45
C LYS A 322 27.18 1.63 30.76
N THR A 323 27.34 0.97 29.61
CA THR A 323 28.59 0.93 28.84
C THR A 323 28.30 1.20 27.37
N HIS A 324 29.09 2.06 26.75
CA HIS A 324 28.92 2.49 25.35
C HIS A 324 30.10 2.00 24.49
N SER A 325 30.20 0.68 24.34
CA SER A 325 31.28 0.08 23.57
C SER A 325 31.07 0.26 22.06
N LEU A 326 32.18 0.32 21.32
CA LEU A 326 32.15 0.30 19.85
C LEU A 326 31.36 -0.91 19.31
N PHE A 327 31.46 -2.07 19.95
CA PHE A 327 30.71 -3.27 19.58
C PHE A 327 29.18 -3.06 19.67
N ALA A 328 28.70 -2.47 20.77
CA ALA A 328 27.28 -2.14 20.91
C ALA A 328 26.82 -1.12 19.85
N ALA A 329 27.65 -0.13 19.54
CA ALA A 329 27.35 0.84 18.48
C ALA A 329 27.31 0.18 17.09
N GLN A 330 28.22 -0.75 16.80
CA GLN A 330 28.22 -1.53 15.57
C GLN A 330 26.98 -2.44 15.46
N GLN A 331 26.47 -2.97 16.58
CA GLN A 331 25.20 -3.70 16.58
C GLN A 331 24.01 -2.79 16.23
N VAL A 332 23.93 -1.59 16.82
CA VAL A 332 22.90 -0.60 16.45
C VAL A 332 22.98 -0.29 14.97
N TYR A 333 24.19 -0.09 14.43
CA TYR A 333 24.41 0.12 13.00
C TYR A 333 23.95 -1.09 12.17
N ALA A 334 24.38 -2.31 12.50
CA ALA A 334 24.02 -3.53 11.78
C ALA A 334 22.51 -3.77 11.73
N HIS A 335 21.79 -3.48 12.82
CA HIS A 335 20.34 -3.67 12.88
C HIS A 335 19.56 -2.55 12.19
N CYS A 336 19.95 -1.28 12.40
CA CYS A 336 19.13 -0.13 12.00
C CYS A 336 19.60 0.55 10.71
N LEU A 337 20.91 0.64 10.49
CA LEU A 337 21.52 1.51 9.46
C LEU A 337 22.09 0.72 8.29
N ALA A 338 22.64 -0.47 8.52
CA ALA A 338 23.26 -1.30 7.50
C ALA A 338 22.31 -1.62 6.34
N PRO A 339 22.84 -1.82 5.11
CA PRO A 339 22.03 -2.30 4.01
C PRO A 339 21.40 -3.65 4.38
N HIS A 340 20.08 -3.75 4.22
CA HIS A 340 19.28 -4.91 4.62
C HIS A 340 19.25 -5.23 6.13
N GLY A 341 19.63 -4.29 6.98
CA GLY A 341 19.45 -4.40 8.43
C GLY A 341 18.02 -4.77 8.80
N ALA A 342 17.87 -5.54 9.88
CA ALA A 342 16.58 -6.03 10.38
C ALA A 342 15.54 -4.91 10.56
N LEU A 343 15.99 -3.74 11.01
CA LEU A 343 15.22 -2.53 11.27
C LEU A 343 15.55 -1.42 10.26
N GLY A 344 15.99 -1.79 9.06
CA GLY A 344 16.33 -0.85 8.01
C GLY A 344 15.09 -0.05 7.57
N THR A 345 15.20 1.28 7.65
CA THR A 345 14.14 2.23 7.27
C THR A 345 14.61 3.16 6.14
N ALA A 346 13.69 3.88 5.51
CA ALA A 346 14.04 4.94 4.57
C ALA A 346 14.84 6.06 5.26
N THR A 347 14.49 6.39 6.51
CA THR A 347 15.24 7.33 7.35
C THR A 347 16.68 6.87 7.55
N ALA A 348 16.88 5.58 7.86
CA ALA A 348 18.22 5.00 8.04
C ALA A 348 19.10 5.12 6.79
N ALA A 349 18.52 5.02 5.59
CA ALA A 349 19.29 5.14 4.35
C ALA A 349 19.96 6.51 4.19
N ALA A 350 19.33 7.59 4.66
CA ALA A 350 19.89 8.95 4.62
C ALA A 350 21.07 9.14 5.59
N TRP A 351 21.09 8.40 6.70
CA TRP A 351 22.13 8.51 7.73
C TRP A 351 23.26 7.47 7.58
N ARG A 352 23.04 6.41 6.81
CA ARG A 352 23.95 5.25 6.68
C ARG A 352 25.39 5.66 6.43
N ALA A 353 25.66 6.46 5.39
CA ALA A 353 27.02 6.82 4.99
C ALA A 353 27.78 7.60 6.07
N ALA A 354 27.07 8.41 6.87
CA ALA A 354 27.68 9.19 7.95
C ALA A 354 28.12 8.27 9.10
N TYR A 355 27.26 7.33 9.51
CA TYR A 355 27.60 6.39 10.59
C TYR A 355 28.58 5.30 10.15
N ASP A 356 28.54 4.86 8.90
CA ASP A 356 29.49 3.88 8.36
C ASP A 356 30.93 4.35 8.51
N ARG A 357 31.19 5.59 8.10
CA ARG A 357 32.51 6.23 8.24
C ARG A 357 32.90 6.38 9.71
N ARG A 358 31.96 6.78 10.56
CA ARG A 358 32.22 7.05 11.99
C ARG A 358 32.50 5.78 12.80
N LEU A 359 31.90 4.64 12.44
CA LEU A 359 31.97 3.40 13.23
C LEU A 359 32.96 2.36 12.68
N HIS A 360 33.37 2.47 11.41
CA HIS A 360 34.21 1.46 10.76
C HIS A 360 35.58 1.96 10.26
N LYS A 361 35.85 3.28 10.23
CA LYS A 361 37.12 3.84 9.70
C LYS A 361 38.09 4.36 10.77
N VAL A 362 38.16 3.70 11.93
CA VAL A 362 38.93 4.09 13.14
C VAL A 362 38.09 4.93 14.10
N ALA A 363 37.57 4.27 15.14
CA ALA A 363 36.83 4.88 16.23
C ALA A 363 37.50 4.51 17.58
N PRO A 364 37.44 5.41 18.59
CA PRO A 364 37.84 5.06 19.95
C PRO A 364 37.07 3.84 20.46
N LEU A 365 37.64 3.09 21.43
CA LEU A 365 36.98 1.93 22.04
C LEU A 365 35.60 2.28 22.65
N GLU A 366 35.44 3.54 23.07
CA GLU A 366 34.20 4.09 23.61
C GLU A 366 33.53 5.07 22.66
N VAL A 367 32.22 4.93 22.53
CA VAL A 367 31.37 5.78 21.68
C VAL A 367 30.54 6.68 22.57
N ALA A 368 30.36 7.95 22.18
CA ALA A 368 29.54 8.89 22.97
C ALA A 368 28.11 8.34 23.19
N PRO A 369 27.52 8.52 24.39
CA PRO A 369 26.19 8.00 24.73
C PRO A 369 25.09 8.53 23.80
N ASP A 370 25.25 9.76 23.31
CA ASP A 370 24.33 10.45 22.41
C ASP A 370 24.70 10.28 20.93
N ALA A 371 25.61 9.35 20.59
CA ALA A 371 26.11 9.19 19.22
C ALA A 371 25.01 8.99 18.18
N PHE A 372 23.88 8.35 18.57
CA PHE A 372 22.72 8.09 17.72
C PHE A 372 21.57 9.10 17.91
N ALA A 373 21.70 10.11 18.77
CA ALA A 373 20.65 11.08 19.07
C ALA A 373 20.09 11.80 17.81
N PRO A 374 20.92 12.23 16.83
CA PRO A 374 20.41 12.83 15.59
C PRO A 374 19.54 11.86 14.78
N PHE A 375 19.94 10.60 14.69
CA PHE A 375 19.19 9.56 13.99
C PHE A 375 17.88 9.22 14.73
N ALA A 376 17.94 9.10 16.05
CA ALA A 376 16.76 8.88 16.89
C ALA A 376 15.75 10.04 16.77
N HIS A 377 16.22 11.28 16.71
CA HIS A 377 15.38 12.45 16.48
C HIS A 377 14.71 12.40 15.09
N ALA A 378 15.45 12.04 14.05
CA ALA A 378 14.91 11.89 12.70
C ALA A 378 13.82 10.80 12.62
N LEU A 379 14.03 9.65 13.28
CA LEU A 379 13.02 8.59 13.40
C LEU A 379 11.76 9.10 14.11
N LEU A 380 11.92 9.79 15.24
CA LEU A 380 10.81 10.34 16.00
C LEU A 380 10.00 11.35 15.17
N HIS A 381 10.68 12.23 14.45
CA HIS A 381 10.06 13.22 13.56
C HIS A 381 9.24 12.55 12.46
N VAL A 382 9.79 11.53 11.80
CA VAL A 382 9.09 10.78 10.76
C VAL A 382 7.87 10.05 11.32
N MET A 383 7.98 9.38 12.48
CA MET A 383 6.85 8.75 13.15
C MET A 383 5.76 9.78 13.50
N TYR A 384 6.15 10.94 14.04
CA TYR A 384 5.24 12.00 14.44
C TYR A 384 4.52 12.66 13.26
N THR A 385 5.21 12.85 12.13
CA THR A 385 4.64 13.51 10.96
C THR A 385 3.84 12.56 10.07
N GLN A 386 4.24 11.29 10.01
CA GLN A 386 3.64 10.33 9.09
C GLN A 386 2.65 9.40 9.78
N VAL A 387 3.01 8.75 10.89
CA VAL A 387 2.25 7.66 11.53
C VAL A 387 1.27 8.21 12.56
N PHE A 388 1.76 9.11 13.40
CA PHE A 388 1.03 9.65 14.55
C PHE A 388 -0.30 10.35 14.21
N PRO A 389 -0.45 11.12 13.11
CA PRO A 389 -1.74 11.72 12.78
C PRO A 389 -2.84 10.68 12.53
N ARG A 390 -2.47 9.52 11.96
CA ARG A 390 -3.41 8.41 11.74
C ARG A 390 -3.67 7.63 13.02
N TYR A 391 -2.65 7.47 13.87
CA TYR A 391 -2.78 6.88 15.20
C TYR A 391 -3.85 7.59 16.05
N LEU A 392 -3.88 8.93 16.02
CA LEU A 392 -4.88 9.73 16.75
C LEU A 392 -6.33 9.45 16.34
N LEU A 393 -6.54 8.97 15.12
CA LEU A 393 -7.85 8.63 14.57
C LEU A 393 -8.25 7.18 14.87
N HIS A 394 -7.27 6.33 15.17
CA HIS A 394 -7.49 4.92 15.47
C HIS A 394 -8.00 4.73 16.91
N PRO A 395 -8.76 3.65 17.22
CA PRO A 395 -9.12 3.31 18.60
C PRO A 395 -7.94 3.29 19.59
N PHE A 396 -6.74 2.88 19.13
CA PHE A 396 -5.52 2.93 19.94
C PHE A 396 -5.09 4.36 20.35
N GLY A 397 -5.45 5.37 19.56
CA GLY A 397 -5.19 6.79 19.83
C GLY A 397 -5.93 7.34 21.04
N LYS A 398 -6.88 6.60 21.64
CA LYS A 398 -7.52 7.00 22.91
C LYS A 398 -6.49 7.16 24.03
N SER A 399 -5.46 6.32 24.07
CA SER A 399 -4.39 6.38 25.08
C SER A 399 -3.60 7.70 25.00
N TRP A 400 -3.39 8.25 23.81
CA TRP A 400 -2.81 9.59 23.65
C TRP A 400 -3.68 10.68 24.29
N LYS A 401 -5.00 10.65 24.08
CA LYS A 401 -5.90 11.67 24.64
C LYS A 401 -5.77 11.72 26.17
N TRP A 402 -5.79 10.56 26.81
CA TRP A 402 -5.61 10.43 28.26
C TRP A 402 -4.24 10.92 28.73
N PHE A 403 -3.17 10.52 28.03
CA PHE A 403 -1.83 10.99 28.32
C PHE A 403 -1.73 12.51 28.18
N ALA A 404 -2.28 13.08 27.10
CA ALA A 404 -2.16 14.48 26.79
C ALA A 404 -2.81 15.38 27.84
N VAL A 405 -4.01 15.00 28.32
CA VAL A 405 -4.67 15.67 29.43
C VAL A 405 -3.78 15.65 30.68
N ARG A 406 -3.24 14.49 31.06
CA ARG A 406 -2.37 14.36 32.24
C ARG A 406 -1.07 15.15 32.10
N TYR A 407 -0.47 15.15 30.91
CA TYR A 407 0.78 15.86 30.63
C TYR A 407 0.60 17.38 30.73
N VAL A 408 -0.47 17.92 30.15
CA VAL A 408 -0.80 19.36 30.25
C VAL A 408 -1.14 19.75 31.68
N VAL A 409 -1.90 18.94 32.42
CA VAL A 409 -2.22 19.20 33.83
C VAL A 409 -0.94 19.20 34.70
N LYS A 410 -0.01 18.26 34.49
CA LYS A 410 1.27 18.24 35.21
C LYS A 410 2.18 19.42 34.84
N GLY A 411 2.22 19.80 33.55
CA GLY A 411 2.95 20.99 33.09
C GLY A 411 2.36 22.30 33.63
N GLY A 412 1.03 22.37 33.71
CA GLY A 412 0.28 23.47 34.32
C GLY A 412 0.53 23.59 35.82
N LYS A 413 0.57 22.47 36.57
CA LYS A 413 0.94 22.46 38.00
C LYS A 413 2.38 22.93 38.23
N ARG A 414 3.33 22.58 37.34
CA ARG A 414 4.72 23.10 37.39
C ARG A 414 4.81 24.60 37.11
N LYS A 415 4.05 25.12 36.13
CA LYS A 415 3.97 26.58 35.85
C LYS A 415 3.24 27.35 36.96
N LYS A 416 2.19 26.77 37.56
CA LYS A 416 1.40 27.36 38.67
C LYS A 416 2.15 27.38 40.01
N LYS A 417 3.19 26.54 40.19
CA LYS A 417 4.16 26.68 41.31
C LYS A 417 5.09 27.89 41.17
N ARG A 418 5.17 28.51 39.98
CA ARG A 418 6.05 29.65 39.71
C ARG A 418 5.34 31.00 39.62
N LYS A 419 4.00 31.03 39.68
CA LYS A 419 3.24 32.29 39.71
C LYS A 419 1.85 32.06 40.31
N VAL A 420 1.61 32.77 41.42
CA VAL A 420 0.35 33.44 41.82
C VAL A 420 -0.27 33.04 43.16
N SER A 421 -0.35 34.10 43.98
CA SER A 421 -1.33 34.53 44.99
C SER A 421 -2.66 33.75 45.07
N VAL A 422 -3.21 33.76 46.29
CA VAL A 422 -4.24 32.86 46.81
C VAL A 422 -5.65 33.16 46.26
N GLU A 423 -5.95 34.37 45.81
CA GLU A 423 -7.31 34.79 45.42
C GLU A 423 -7.88 34.11 44.15
N THR A 424 -7.08 33.89 43.10
CA THR A 424 -7.60 33.39 41.80
C THR A 424 -7.92 31.89 41.77
N LYS A 425 -7.58 31.15 42.83
CA LYS A 425 -7.85 29.70 42.93
C LYS A 425 -9.28 29.37 43.34
N LYS A 426 -9.99 30.27 44.04
CA LYS A 426 -11.38 30.02 44.48
C LYS A 426 -12.39 30.13 43.33
N HIS A 427 -12.24 31.11 42.44
CA HIS A 427 -13.19 31.31 41.34
C HIS A 427 -13.07 30.29 40.20
N LEU A 428 -11.87 29.80 39.87
CA LEU A 428 -11.69 28.83 38.78
C LEU A 428 -12.12 27.40 39.18
N ALA A 429 -12.06 27.06 40.47
CA ALA A 429 -12.51 25.76 40.97
C ALA A 429 -14.04 25.65 40.98
N ALA A 430 -14.73 26.74 41.36
CA ALA A 430 -16.19 26.82 41.33
C ALA A 430 -16.75 26.67 39.90
N HIS A 431 -16.06 27.25 38.90
CA HIS A 431 -16.52 27.28 37.51
C HIS A 431 -16.26 25.96 36.73
N LEU A 432 -15.27 25.16 37.16
CA LEU A 432 -14.97 23.85 36.54
C LEU A 432 -15.84 22.72 37.10
N LEU A 433 -16.25 22.82 38.37
CA LEU A 433 -17.17 21.87 39.00
C LEU A 433 -18.61 22.00 38.47
N THR A 434 -19.08 23.22 38.20
CA THR A 434 -20.42 23.42 37.61
C THR A 434 -20.51 22.90 36.18
N ARG A 435 -19.41 22.92 35.41
CA ARG A 435 -19.41 22.49 34.00
C ARG A 435 -19.33 20.98 33.82
N SER A 436 -18.69 20.23 34.73
CA SER A 436 -18.66 18.76 34.64
C SER A 436 -20.00 18.14 35.02
N ILE A 437 -20.73 18.74 35.97
CA ILE A 437 -22.04 18.24 36.43
C ILE A 437 -23.12 18.41 35.34
N THR A 438 -23.02 19.46 34.51
CA THR A 438 -23.95 19.67 33.38
C THR A 438 -23.64 18.81 32.15
N GLU A 439 -22.38 18.43 31.91
CA GLU A 439 -22.03 17.57 30.77
C GLU A 439 -22.31 16.08 31.06
N GLU A 440 -22.09 15.60 32.28
CA GLU A 440 -22.42 14.22 32.68
C GLU A 440 -23.93 13.91 32.66
N SER A 441 -24.77 14.88 33.02
CA SER A 441 -26.23 14.74 32.99
C SER A 441 -26.78 14.71 31.56
N SER A 442 -26.20 15.47 30.63
CA SER A 442 -26.60 15.44 29.21
C SER A 442 -26.21 14.15 28.49
N LEU A 443 -25.08 13.53 28.87
CA LEU A 443 -24.57 12.31 28.24
C LEU A 443 -25.28 11.04 28.74
N GLN A 444 -25.70 11.00 30.01
CA GLN A 444 -26.47 9.87 30.55
C GLN A 444 -27.86 9.77 29.93
N ILE A 445 -28.52 10.90 29.63
CA ILE A 445 -29.85 10.91 29.00
C ILE A 445 -29.76 10.36 27.55
N THR A 446 -28.77 10.77 26.76
CA THR A 446 -28.56 10.23 25.39
C THR A 446 -28.12 8.77 25.33
N MET A 447 -27.44 8.24 26.35
CA MET A 447 -27.05 6.82 26.38
C MET A 447 -28.20 5.90 26.76
N VAL A 448 -29.16 6.36 27.58
CA VAL A 448 -30.35 5.58 27.93
C VAL A 448 -31.30 5.48 26.74
N GLU A 449 -31.54 6.57 26.00
CA GLU A 449 -32.36 6.54 24.77
C GLU A 449 -31.76 5.61 23.68
N GLN A 450 -30.44 5.62 23.49
CA GLN A 450 -29.81 4.72 22.51
C GLN A 450 -29.84 3.23 22.89
N ILE A 451 -29.91 2.92 24.19
CA ILE A 451 -29.99 1.55 24.69
C ILE A 451 -31.44 1.03 24.59
N GLU A 452 -32.44 1.87 24.86
CA GLU A 452 -33.85 1.52 24.67
C GLU A 452 -34.18 1.27 23.18
N ASP A 453 -33.71 2.13 22.26
CA ASP A 453 -33.88 1.92 20.81
C ASP A 453 -33.21 0.64 20.30
N SER A 454 -32.05 0.29 20.88
CA SER A 454 -31.32 -0.93 20.52
C SER A 454 -32.00 -2.19 21.05
N LEU A 455 -32.59 -2.15 22.25
CA LEU A 455 -33.30 -3.29 22.85
C LEU A 455 -34.66 -3.55 22.19
N VAL A 456 -35.38 -2.52 21.76
CA VAL A 456 -36.64 -2.70 21.00
C VAL A 456 -36.38 -3.35 19.64
N SER A 457 -35.24 -3.05 18.99
CA SER A 457 -34.90 -3.66 17.69
C SER A 457 -34.53 -5.15 17.73
N VAL A 458 -34.10 -5.64 18.90
CA VAL A 458 -33.71 -7.05 19.12
C VAL A 458 -34.89 -7.93 19.53
N VAL A 459 -35.97 -7.34 20.05
CA VAL A 459 -37.19 -8.08 20.45
C VAL A 459 -38.19 -8.20 19.29
N SER A 460 -38.02 -7.42 18.22
CA SER A 460 -38.89 -7.43 17.02
C SER A 460 -38.31 -8.19 15.81
N SER A 461 -37.23 -8.95 15.98
CA SER A 461 -36.61 -9.84 14.98
C SER A 461 -36.46 -11.24 15.53
#